data_AF-A0A3S1U9Y4-F1
#
_entry.id   AF-A0A3S1U9Y4-F1
#
_cell.length_a   1.000
_cell.length_b   1.000
_cell.length_c   1.000
_cell.angle_alpha   90.00
_cell.angle_beta   90.00
_cell.angle_gamma   90.00
#
_symmetry.space_group_name_H-M   'P 1'
#
loop_
_entity.id
_entity.type
_entity.pdbx_description
1 polymer ?
#
loop_
_entity_poly.entity_id
_entity_poly.type
_entity_poly.pdbx_seq_one_letter_code
_entity_poly.pdbx_strand_id
1 'polypeptide(L)' 'MKRLFRFLTLMVAVVLVGCGKPDFSDAEKKTIASLALSSLPALKADTTNRFADVPAAAALGSTLFFDQGMSGD' A
#
# COMPACT_ATOMS: atom_id res chain seq x y z
N MET A 1 23.79 -40.57 14.89
CA MET A 1 22.59 -40.17 15.67
C MET A 1 22.78 -38.80 16.34
N LYS A 2 23.59 -38.65 17.39
CA LYS A 2 23.76 -37.36 18.12
C LYS A 2 24.28 -36.18 17.27
N ARG A 3 25.15 -36.43 16.30
CA ARG A 3 25.67 -35.40 15.38
C ARG A 3 24.60 -34.92 14.40
N LEU A 4 23.80 -35.83 13.88
CA LEU A 4 22.69 -35.52 12.96
C LEU A 4 21.60 -34.69 13.65
N PHE A 5 21.26 -35.05 14.90
CA PHE A 5 20.29 -34.30 15.69
C PHE A 5 20.76 -32.85 15.97
N ARG A 6 22.06 -32.66 16.24
CA ARG A 6 22.68 -31.34 16.39
C ARG A 6 22.62 -30.50 15.11
N PHE A 7 22.86 -31.12 13.96
CA PHE A 7 22.73 -30.45 12.66
C PHE A 7 21.28 -30.03 12.37
N LEU A 8 20.32 -30.91 12.67
CA LEU A 8 18.90 -30.61 12.49
C LEU A 8 18.45 -29.45 13.39
N THR A 9 18.87 -29.44 14.66
CA THR A 9 18.57 -28.33 15.57
C THR A 9 19.21 -27.01 15.12
N LEU A 10 20.41 -27.05 14.54
CA LEU A 10 21.07 -25.85 14.02
C LEU A 10 20.31 -25.30 12.80
N MET A 11 19.88 -26.16 11.89
CA MET A 11 19.11 -25.77 10.70
C MET A 11 17.76 -25.17 11.06
N VAL A 12 17.04 -25.75 12.02
CA VAL A 12 15.77 -25.21 12.51
C VAL A 12 15.97 -23.81 13.14
N ALA A 13 17.04 -23.60 13.90
CA ALA A 13 17.36 -22.29 14.46
C ALA A 13 17.65 -21.23 13.38
N VAL A 14 18.33 -21.60 12.29
CA VAL A 14 18.62 -20.68 11.18
C VAL A 14 17.35 -20.25 10.44
N VAL A 15 16.42 -21.18 10.19
CA VAL A 15 15.14 -20.86 9.52
C VAL A 15 14.30 -19.89 10.37
N LEU A 16 14.30 -20.05 11.70
CA LEU A 16 13.53 -19.20 12.60
C LEU A 16 14.05 -17.76 12.71
N VAL A 17 15.36 -17.52 12.51
CA VAL A 17 15.96 -16.17 12.54
C VAL A 17 15.53 -15.32 11.33
N GLY A 18 15.19 -15.94 10.20
CA GLY A 18 14.75 -15.24 8.98
C GLY A 18 13.29 -14.80 8.97
N CYS A 19 12.48 -15.20 9.96
CA CYS A 19 11.04 -14.88 10.01
C CYS A 19 10.72 -13.54 10.69
N GLY A 20 11.72 -12.74 11.07
CA GLY A 20 11.51 -11.37 11.54
C GLY A 20 11.13 -10.46 10.38
N LYS A 21 10.02 -9.71 10.51
CA LYS A 21 9.80 -8.58 9.62
C LYS A 21 10.94 -7.57 9.86
N PRO A 22 11.65 -7.08 8.83
CA PRO A 22 12.59 -6.00 9.03
C PRO A 22 11.81 -4.79 9.55
N ASP A 23 12.11 -4.37 10.78
CA ASP A 23 11.58 -3.13 11.33
C ASP A 23 12.27 -1.96 10.64
N PHE A 24 11.48 -1.04 10.10
CA PHE A 24 12.00 0.23 9.62
C PHE A 24 12.63 1.02 10.77
N SER A 25 13.77 1.62 10.51
CA SER A 25 14.34 2.65 11.37
C SER A 25 13.38 3.84 11.49
N ASP A 26 13.58 4.67 12.52
CA ASP A 26 12.74 5.86 12.71
C ASP A 26 12.88 6.86 11.55
N ALA A 27 14.06 6.91 10.92
CA ALA A 27 14.29 7.71 9.72
C ALA A 27 13.47 7.20 8.53
N GLU A 28 13.45 5.88 8.30
CA GLU A 28 12.65 5.26 7.23
C GLU A 28 11.16 5.44 7.49
N LYS A 29 10.70 5.25 8.73
CA LYS A 29 9.30 5.52 9.11
C LYS A 29 8.90 6.95 8.81
N LYS A 30 9.77 7.92 9.12
CA LYS A 30 9.52 9.34 8.82
C LYS A 30 9.41 9.60 7.32
N THR A 31 10.28 8.98 6.52
CA THR A 31 10.22 9.07 5.06
C THR A 31 8.92 8.49 4.53
N ILE A 32 8.53 7.28 4.97
CA ILE A 32 7.27 6.64 4.56
C ILE A 32 6.08 7.53 4.94
N ALA A 33 6.06 8.08 6.15
CA ALA A 33 4.97 8.96 6.59
C ALA A 33 4.83 10.23 5.73
N SER A 34 5.93 10.76 5.18
CA SER A 34 5.91 11.92 4.28
C SER A 34 5.31 11.64 2.89
N LEU A 35 5.18 10.36 2.54
CA LEU A 35 4.61 9.90 1.26
C LEU A 35 3.14 9.49 1.41
N ALA A 36 2.59 9.52 2.62
CA ALA A 36 1.21 9.13 2.86
C ALA A 36 0.24 10.16 2.26
N LEU A 37 -0.85 9.71 1.64
CA LEU A 37 -1.87 10.63 1.11
C LEU A 37 -2.43 11.56 2.20
N SER A 38 -2.46 11.08 3.46
CA SER A 38 -2.88 11.86 4.63
C SER A 38 -1.94 13.00 5.02
N SER A 39 -0.70 13.04 4.51
CA SER A 39 0.22 14.16 4.72
C SER A 39 -0.03 15.31 3.74
N LEU A 40 -0.90 15.11 2.74
CA LEU A 40 -1.30 16.18 1.83
C LEU A 40 -2.26 17.16 2.53
N PRO A 41 -2.23 18.44 2.16
CA PRO A 41 -3.25 19.41 2.58
C PRO A 41 -4.65 18.95 2.17
N ALA A 42 -5.66 19.44 2.89
CA ALA A 42 -7.05 19.22 2.50
C ALA A 42 -7.32 19.73 1.09
N LEU A 43 -8.12 18.99 0.33
CA LEU A 43 -8.48 19.36 -1.03
C LEU A 43 -9.33 20.64 -1.01
N LYS A 44 -8.94 21.62 -1.82
CA LYS A 44 -9.75 22.82 -2.03
C LYS A 44 -10.94 22.47 -2.93
N ALA A 45 -12.10 23.09 -2.67
CA ALA A 45 -13.26 22.98 -3.55
C ALA A 45 -12.91 23.34 -5.00
N ASP A 46 -13.31 22.49 -5.93
CA ASP A 46 -13.09 22.69 -7.36
C ASP A 46 -14.12 23.67 -7.93
N THR A 47 -13.65 24.82 -8.43
CA THR A 47 -14.52 25.86 -9.01
C THR A 47 -14.92 25.57 -10.46
N THR A 48 -14.30 24.59 -11.11
CA THR A 48 -14.56 24.23 -12.51
C THR A 48 -15.57 23.09 -12.66
N ASN A 49 -15.70 22.26 -11.63
CA ASN A 49 -16.63 21.14 -11.59
C ASN A 49 -17.62 21.26 -10.42
N ARG A 50 -18.83 21.73 -10.71
CA ARG A 50 -19.90 21.86 -9.72
C ARG A 50 -20.34 20.55 -9.04
N PHE A 51 -19.95 19.40 -9.61
CA PHE A 51 -20.33 18.07 -9.11
C PHE A 51 -19.17 17.33 -8.42
N ALA A 52 -18.01 18.00 -8.24
CA ALA A 52 -16.80 17.37 -7.72
C ALA A 52 -17.01 16.59 -6.41
N ASP A 53 -17.84 17.14 -5.51
CA ASP A 53 -18.11 16.56 -4.19
C ASP A 53 -19.45 15.80 -4.10
N VAL A 54 -20.13 15.53 -5.23
CA VAL A 54 -21.41 14.81 -5.26
C VAL A 54 -21.17 13.30 -5.37
N PRO A 55 -21.53 12.48 -4.35
CA PRO A 55 -21.19 11.05 -4.33
C PRO A 55 -21.75 10.26 -5.52
N ALA A 56 -22.98 10.59 -5.95
CA ALA A 56 -23.60 9.93 -7.10
C ALA A 56 -22.87 10.22 -8.42
N ALA A 57 -22.32 11.44 -8.59
CA ALA A 57 -21.54 11.79 -9.77
C ALA A 57 -20.19 11.05 -9.78
N ALA A 58 -19.54 10.90 -8.63
CA ALA A 58 -18.32 10.10 -8.49
C ALA A 58 -18.56 8.62 -8.84
N ALA A 59 -19.68 8.04 -8.37
CA ALA A 59 -20.05 6.67 -8.70
C ALA A 59 -20.25 6.46 -10.21
N LEU A 60 -21.00 7.36 -10.85
CA LEU A 60 -21.19 7.33 -12.31
C LEU A 60 -19.87 7.50 -13.06
N GLY A 61 -19.04 8.46 -12.66
CA GLY A 61 -17.72 8.68 -13.25
C GLY A 61 -16.82 7.45 -13.15
N SER A 62 -16.86 6.74 -12.02
CA SER A 62 -16.14 5.46 -11.87
C SER A 62 -16.66 4.39 -12.84
N THR A 63 -17.97 4.28 -13.05
CA THR A 63 -18.52 3.33 -14.03
C THR A 63 -18.02 3.65 -15.44
N LEU A 64 -18.09 4.93 -15.85
CA LEU A 64 -17.68 5.36 -17.19
C LEU A 64 -16.18 5.22 -17.41
N PHE A 65 -15.35 5.51 -16.42
CA PHE A 65 -13.88 5.42 -16.53
C PHE A 65 -13.41 4.00 -16.90
N PHE A 66 -14.12 2.98 -16.41
CA PHE A 66 -13.79 1.58 -16.68
C PHE A 66 -14.58 0.99 -17.86
N ASP A 67 -15.45 1.77 -18.50
CA ASP A 67 -16.18 1.33 -19.69
C ASP A 67 -15.28 1.40 -20.92
N GLN A 68 -14.87 0.24 -21.44
CA GLN A 68 -14.03 0.16 -22.64
C GLN A 68 -14.73 0.73 -23.88
N GLY A 69 -16.06 0.76 -23.92
CA GLY A 69 -16.84 1.39 -25.00
C GLY A 69 -16.66 2.90 -25.09
N MET A 70 -16.00 3.54 -24.12
CA MET A 70 -15.59 4.94 -24.16
C MET A 70 -14.23 5.16 -24.87
N SER A 71 -13.57 4.10 -25.33
CA SER A 71 -12.35 4.20 -26.14
C SER A 71 -12.69 4.47 -27.62
N GLY A 72 -11.85 5.22 -28.32
CA GLY A 72 -11.98 5.40 -29.78
C GLY A 72 -11.38 4.23 -30.57
N ASP A 73 -11.80 4.09 -31.82
CA ASP A 73 -11.22 3.15 -32.81
C ASP A 73 -9.88 3.66 -33.38
#